data_AF-A0A2S4LBM5-F1
#
_entry.id   AF-A0A2S4LBM5-F1
#
_cell.length_a   1.000
_cell.length_b   1.000
_cell.length_c   1.000
_cell.angle_alpha   90.00
_cell.angle_beta   90.00
_cell.angle_gamma   90.00
#
_symmetry.space_group_name_H-M   'P 1'
#
loop_
_entity.id
_entity.type
_entity.pdbx_description
1 polymer ?
#
loop_
_entity_poly.entity_id
_entity_poly.type
_entity_poly.pdbx_seq_one_letter_code
_entity_poly.pdbx_strand_id
1 'polypeptide(L)'
;MTKKISFIINGQVEIFPEGDDLVQSINFGDNSVYLPILNDSHVKNIIDCNGNNELRLHNIVNFLYTVGQRWKNEEYSRRRTYIRDLKKYMGYSEEMAKLEANWISMILCSKGGLYDVVENELGSRHIMDEWLPQDESYVR
;
A
#
# COMPACT_ATOMS: atom_id res chain seq x y z
N MET A 1 -2.06 22.12 9.35
CA MET A 1 -2.03 21.13 10.47
C MET A 1 -1.10 19.99 10.08
N THR A 2 -0.21 19.60 10.98
CA THR A 2 0.95 18.75 10.74
C THR A 2 0.61 17.26 10.83
N LYS A 3 1.01 16.43 9.85
CA LYS A 3 0.87 14.96 9.91
C LYS A 3 2.23 14.28 9.86
N LYS A 4 2.46 13.32 10.76
CA LYS A 4 3.66 12.47 10.79
C LYS A 4 3.29 11.07 10.29
N ILE A 5 4.10 10.49 9.40
CA ILE A 5 3.90 9.13 8.87
C ILE A 5 5.14 8.31 9.18
N SER A 6 5.01 7.29 10.02
CA SER A 6 6.09 6.32 10.26
C SER A 6 6.20 5.30 9.13
N PHE A 7 7.40 4.78 8.92
CA PHE A 7 7.60 3.60 8.09
C PHE A 7 7.13 2.33 8.81
N ILE A 8 6.78 1.34 8.00
CA ILE A 8 6.60 -0.04 8.45
C ILE A 8 7.70 -0.86 7.79
N ILE A 9 8.64 -1.37 8.59
CA ILE A 9 9.77 -2.18 8.12
C ILE A 9 9.60 -3.57 8.71
N ASN A 10 9.58 -4.60 7.87
CA ASN A 10 9.44 -6.01 8.28
C ASN A 10 8.24 -6.27 9.21
N GLY A 11 7.13 -5.55 9.00
CA GLY A 11 5.91 -5.67 9.79
C GLY A 11 5.93 -4.90 11.13
N GLN A 12 7.02 -4.20 11.46
CA GLN A 12 7.11 -3.35 12.65
C GLN A 12 6.98 -1.89 12.28
N VAL A 13 6.27 -1.12 13.11
CA VAL A 13 6.15 0.33 12.95
C VAL A 13 7.42 0.97 13.52
N GLU A 14 8.16 1.66 12.67
CA GLU A 14 9.35 2.39 13.10
C GLU A 14 8.99 3.60 13.97
N ILE A 15 9.80 3.85 14.99
CA ILE A 15 9.64 5.01 15.86
C ILE A 15 9.94 6.26 15.01
N PHE A 16 9.04 7.24 15.10
CA PHE A 16 9.25 8.49 14.38
C PHE A 16 10.46 9.23 14.97
N PRO A 17 11.49 9.57 14.19
CA PRO A 17 12.71 10.19 14.71
C PRO A 17 12.44 11.60 15.25
N GLU A 18 13.19 11.99 16.27
CA GLU A 18 13.07 13.31 16.93
C GLU A 18 14.00 14.38 16.31
N GLY A 19 14.99 13.97 15.50
CA GLY A 19 15.91 14.87 14.81
C GLY A 19 15.35 15.41 13.50
N ASP A 20 15.42 16.73 13.29
CA ASP A 20 14.97 17.39 12.06
C ASP A 20 15.78 16.97 10.82
N ASP A 21 17.03 16.54 11.01
CA ASP A 21 17.93 16.02 9.98
C ASP A 21 17.55 14.62 9.48
N LEU A 22 16.72 13.90 10.23
CA LEU A 22 16.23 12.56 9.91
C LEU A 22 14.80 12.57 9.36
N VAL A 23 14.23 13.75 9.11
CA VAL A 23 12.84 13.92 8.71
C VAL A 23 12.76 14.83 7.48
N GLN A 24 12.08 14.35 6.44
CA GLN A 24 11.71 15.16 5.29
C GLN A 24 10.27 15.68 5.46
N SER A 25 10.05 16.95 5.12
CA SER A 25 8.71 17.53 5.05
C SER A 25 8.27 17.71 3.59
N ILE A 26 7.00 17.42 3.33
CA ILE A 26 6.33 17.65 2.04
C ILE A 26 5.16 18.59 2.31
N ASN A 27 5.12 19.71 1.60
CA ASN A 27 4.09 20.74 1.76
C ASN A 27 3.00 20.59 0.70
N PHE A 28 1.76 20.66 1.15
CA PHE A 28 0.52 20.62 0.38
C PHE A 28 -0.32 21.85 0.74
N GLY A 29 -0.01 22.99 0.11
CA GLY A 29 -0.57 24.29 0.50
C GLY A 29 -0.24 24.62 1.96
N ASP A 30 -1.26 24.85 2.78
CA ASP A 30 -1.14 25.15 4.22
C ASP A 30 -0.96 23.90 5.12
N ASN A 31 -0.86 22.72 4.51
CA ASN A 31 -0.68 21.46 5.22
C ASN A 31 0.70 20.87 4.94
N SER A 32 1.27 20.19 5.92
CA SER A 32 2.60 19.57 5.80
C SER A 32 2.57 18.14 6.32
N VAL A 33 3.22 17.24 5.58
CA VAL A 33 3.41 15.84 5.93
C VAL A 33 4.89 15.61 6.19
N TYR A 34 5.22 14.95 7.30
CA TYR A 34 6.58 14.66 7.73
C TYR A 34 6.82 13.15 7.63
N LEU A 35 7.90 12.79 6.97
CA LEU A 35 8.30 11.43 6.65
C LEU A 35 9.74 11.23 7.16
N PRO A 36 10.04 10.13 7.85
CA PRO A 36 11.41 9.77 8.16
C PRO A 36 12.23 9.60 6.88
N ILE A 37 13.52 9.85 6.95
CA ILE A 37 14.46 9.56 5.85
C ILE A 37 14.94 8.11 6.01
N LEU A 38 14.90 7.34 4.93
CA LEU A 38 15.51 6.01 4.90
C LEU A 38 17.03 6.15 5.01
N ASN A 39 17.63 5.42 5.95
CA ASN A 39 19.06 5.44 6.21
C ASN A 39 19.65 4.03 6.03
N ASP A 40 20.98 3.92 6.08
CA ASP A 40 21.67 2.65 5.86
C ASP A 40 21.27 1.57 6.87
N SER A 41 20.94 1.95 8.12
CA SER A 41 20.47 0.98 9.13
C SER A 41 19.09 0.41 8.78
N HIS A 42 18.16 1.24 8.27
CA HIS A 42 16.87 0.79 7.78
C HIS A 42 17.03 -0.16 6.58
N VAL A 43 17.88 0.20 5.62
CA VAL A 43 18.15 -0.64 4.44
C VAL A 43 18.76 -1.97 4.86
N LYS A 44 19.74 -1.95 5.77
CA LYS A 44 20.34 -3.17 6.30
C LYS A 44 19.31 -4.04 7.01
N ASN A 45 18.43 -3.47 7.82
CA ASN A 45 17.35 -4.21 8.48
C ASN A 45 16.38 -4.85 7.48
N ILE A 46 16.08 -4.18 6.36
CA ILE A 46 15.24 -4.74 5.29
C ILE A 46 15.94 -5.95 4.63
N ILE A 47 17.22 -5.81 4.30
CA ILE A 47 17.99 -6.86 3.60
C ILE A 47 18.28 -8.05 4.51
N ASP A 48 18.68 -7.80 5.75
CA ASP A 48 19.03 -8.83 6.73
C ASP A 48 17.78 -9.55 7.29
N CYS A 49 16.58 -9.11 6.91
CA CYS A 49 15.33 -9.75 7.32
C CYS A 49 15.15 -11.10 6.62
N ASN A 50 15.72 -12.14 7.22
CA ASN A 50 15.44 -13.53 6.87
C ASN A 50 14.17 -14.02 7.57
N GLY A 51 13.05 -13.36 7.29
CA GLY A 51 11.75 -13.87 7.69
C GLY A 51 11.42 -15.15 6.93
N ASN A 52 11.43 -16.30 7.60
CA ASN A 52 10.86 -17.53 7.04
C ASN A 52 9.36 -17.31 6.83
N ASN A 53 8.96 -17.09 5.58
CA ASN A 53 7.57 -16.86 5.25
C ASN A 53 6.84 -18.21 5.14
N GLU A 54 6.43 -18.75 6.28
CA GLU A 54 5.68 -20.02 6.37
C GLU A 54 4.19 -19.87 6.03
N LEU A 55 3.77 -18.65 5.63
CA LEU A 55 2.38 -18.38 5.30
C LEU A 55 1.99 -19.06 3.99
N ARG A 56 0.96 -19.91 4.07
CA ARG A 56 0.32 -20.47 2.88
C ARG A 56 -0.38 -19.36 2.10
N LEU A 57 -0.37 -19.47 0.77
CA LEU A 57 -1.07 -18.57 -0.15
C LEU A 57 -2.50 -18.27 0.29
N HIS A 58 -3.25 -19.30 0.69
CA HIS A 58 -4.61 -19.16 1.21
C HIS A 58 -4.74 -18.18 2.39
N ASN A 59 -3.77 -18.16 3.31
CA ASN A 59 -3.79 -17.27 4.46
C ASN A 59 -3.58 -15.81 4.03
N ILE A 60 -2.68 -15.57 3.08
CA ILE A 60 -2.43 -14.26 2.50
C ILE A 60 -3.69 -13.75 1.78
N VAL A 61 -4.28 -14.58 0.92
CA VAL A 61 -5.50 -14.23 0.17
C VAL A 61 -6.67 -13.96 1.12
N ASN A 62 -6.88 -14.80 2.14
CA ASN A 62 -7.95 -14.57 3.12
C ASN A 62 -7.74 -13.29 3.92
N PHE A 63 -6.49 -12.97 4.28
CA PHE A 63 -6.17 -11.71 4.96
C PHE A 63 -6.53 -10.52 4.06
N LEU A 64 -6.05 -10.50 2.82
CA LEU A 64 -6.34 -9.45 1.84
C LEU A 64 -7.84 -9.31 1.59
N TYR A 65 -8.55 -10.42 1.44
CA TYR A 65 -10.00 -10.44 1.28
C TYR A 65 -10.72 -9.82 2.48
N THR A 66 -10.30 -10.18 3.70
CA THR A 66 -10.85 -9.60 4.94
C THR A 66 -10.61 -8.09 5.01
N VAL A 67 -9.43 -7.63 4.57
CA VAL A 67 -9.15 -6.20 4.43
C VAL A 67 -10.12 -5.58 3.42
N GLY A 68 -10.31 -6.16 2.24
CA GLY A 68 -11.27 -5.70 1.24
C GLY A 68 -12.69 -5.55 1.77
N GLN A 69 -13.17 -6.53 2.55
CA GLN A 69 -14.49 -6.46 3.21
C GLN A 69 -14.59 -5.30 4.20
N ARG A 70 -13.52 -5.02 4.96
CA ARG A 70 -13.49 -3.84 5.85
C ARG A 70 -13.51 -2.53 5.08
N TRP A 71 -12.78 -2.45 3.97
CA TRP A 71 -12.76 -1.28 3.09
C TRP A 71 -14.08 -1.07 2.36
N LYS A 72 -14.93 -2.09 2.22
CA LYS A 72 -16.30 -1.96 1.69
C LYS A 72 -17.21 -1.18 2.64
N ASN A 73 -16.95 -1.24 3.95
CA ASN A 73 -17.74 -0.52 4.94
C ASN A 73 -17.36 0.96 4.97
N GLU A 74 -18.30 1.83 4.64
CA GLU A 74 -18.10 3.29 4.62
C GLU A 74 -17.75 3.87 6.00
N GLU A 75 -18.24 3.25 7.07
CA GLU A 75 -17.99 3.68 8.44
C GLU A 75 -16.62 3.23 8.99
N TYR A 76 -15.90 2.39 8.23
CA TYR A 76 -14.59 1.92 8.63
C TYR A 76 -13.63 3.09 8.87
N SER A 77 -13.08 3.16 10.08
CA SER A 77 -12.31 4.32 10.55
C SER A 77 -11.10 4.65 9.66
N ARG A 78 -10.41 3.62 9.14
CA ARG A 78 -9.27 3.81 8.23
C ARG A 78 -9.70 4.30 6.86
N ARG A 79 -10.84 3.83 6.34
CA ARG A 79 -11.42 4.32 5.09
C ARG A 79 -11.78 5.81 5.20
N ARG A 80 -12.46 6.22 6.26
CA ARG A 80 -12.81 7.63 6.50
C ARG A 80 -11.58 8.51 6.66
N THR A 81 -10.54 8.01 7.33
CA THR A 81 -9.25 8.72 7.45
C THR A 81 -8.56 8.86 6.10
N TYR A 82 -8.53 7.79 5.30
CA TYR A 82 -7.97 7.80 3.95
C TYR A 82 -8.67 8.84 3.05
N ILE A 83 -10.01 8.84 3.00
CA ILE A 83 -10.78 9.83 2.22
C ILE A 83 -10.49 11.25 2.69
N ARG A 84 -10.46 11.49 4.00
CA ARG A 84 -10.15 12.81 4.57
C ARG A 84 -8.76 13.27 4.16
N ASP A 85 -7.78 12.38 4.19
CA ASP A 85 -6.40 12.69 3.84
C ASP A 85 -6.23 12.96 2.34
N LEU A 86 -6.89 12.19 1.46
CA LEU A 86 -6.88 12.46 0.02
C LEU A 86 -7.41 13.85 -0.30
N LYS A 87 -8.55 14.24 0.30
CA LYS A 87 -9.10 15.58 0.10
C LYS A 87 -8.15 16.67 0.61
N LYS A 88 -7.53 16.42 1.77
CA LYS A 88 -6.73 17.42 2.47
C LYS A 88 -5.35 17.64 1.85
N TYR A 89 -4.68 16.57 1.46
CA TYR A 89 -3.29 16.63 0.97
C TYR A 89 -3.22 16.53 -0.56
N MET A 90 -4.11 15.77 -1.21
CA MET A 90 -4.06 15.57 -2.67
C MET A 90 -5.01 16.49 -3.45
N GLY A 91 -5.86 17.26 -2.77
CA GLY A 91 -6.82 18.18 -3.40
C GLY A 91 -8.02 17.51 -4.07
N TYR A 92 -8.29 16.25 -3.70
CA TYR A 92 -9.37 15.47 -4.31
C TYR A 92 -10.75 16.01 -3.90
N SER A 93 -11.73 15.90 -4.80
CA SER A 93 -13.15 16.06 -4.43
C SER A 93 -13.61 14.91 -3.52
N GLU A 94 -14.76 15.06 -2.87
CA GLU A 94 -15.35 13.99 -2.06
C GLU A 94 -15.62 12.73 -2.90
N GLU A 95 -16.15 12.92 -4.10
CA GLU A 95 -16.50 11.87 -5.06
C GLU A 95 -15.25 11.15 -5.55
N MET A 96 -14.18 11.89 -5.88
CA MET A 96 -12.90 11.33 -6.27
C MET A 96 -12.28 10.49 -5.15
N ALA A 97 -12.25 11.02 -3.92
CA ALA A 97 -11.69 10.31 -2.78
C ALA A 97 -12.50 9.05 -2.41
N LYS A 98 -13.84 9.11 -2.54
CA LYS A 98 -14.71 7.92 -2.38
C LYS A 98 -14.46 6.88 -3.47
N LEU A 99 -14.26 7.32 -4.71
CA LEU A 99 -13.94 6.43 -5.82
C LEU A 99 -12.63 5.68 -5.52
N GLU A 100 -11.54 6.38 -5.17
CA GLU A 100 -10.26 5.74 -4.77
C GLU A 100 -10.44 4.68 -3.68
N ALA A 101 -11.22 5.00 -2.63
CA ALA A 101 -11.50 4.05 -1.57
C ALA A 101 -12.33 2.84 -2.05
N ASN A 102 -13.20 3.02 -3.04
CA ASN A 102 -13.96 1.94 -3.67
C ASN A 102 -13.07 1.02 -4.50
N TRP A 103 -12.07 1.56 -5.20
CA TRP A 103 -11.10 0.75 -5.95
C TRP A 103 -10.36 -0.23 -5.03
N ILE A 104 -9.92 0.23 -3.86
CA ILE A 104 -9.29 -0.65 -2.85
C ILE A 104 -10.22 -1.79 -2.45
N SER A 105 -11.50 -1.50 -2.19
CA SER A 105 -12.47 -2.53 -1.85
C SER A 105 -12.72 -3.49 -3.01
N MET A 106 -12.88 -2.98 -4.23
CA MET A 106 -13.16 -3.77 -5.43
C MET A 106 -12.04 -4.79 -5.70
N ILE A 107 -10.79 -4.32 -5.73
CA ILE A 107 -9.61 -5.16 -5.99
C ILE A 107 -9.50 -6.24 -4.91
N LEU A 108 -9.58 -5.84 -3.64
CA LEU A 108 -9.41 -6.76 -2.52
C LEU A 108 -10.64 -7.65 -2.23
N CYS A 109 -11.80 -7.39 -2.82
CA CYS A 109 -12.97 -8.27 -2.69
C CYS A 109 -13.03 -9.36 -3.77
N SER A 110 -12.20 -9.31 -4.80
CA SER A 110 -12.16 -10.35 -5.84
C SER A 110 -11.32 -11.54 -5.37
N LYS A 111 -11.93 -12.49 -4.64
CA LYS A 111 -11.16 -13.61 -4.07
C LYS A 111 -10.44 -14.46 -5.12
N GLY A 112 -11.07 -14.70 -6.28
CA GLY A 112 -10.44 -15.38 -7.42
C GLY A 112 -9.25 -14.58 -7.96
N GLY A 113 -9.48 -13.30 -8.28
CA GLY A 113 -8.41 -12.42 -8.77
C GLY A 113 -7.25 -12.23 -7.78
N LEU A 114 -7.51 -12.32 -6.47
CA LEU A 114 -6.44 -12.27 -5.46
C LEU A 114 -5.53 -13.51 -5.50
N TYR A 115 -6.06 -14.69 -5.83
CA TYR A 115 -5.19 -15.85 -6.04
C TYR A 115 -4.31 -15.62 -7.26
N ASP A 116 -4.90 -15.19 -8.38
CA ASP A 116 -4.16 -14.94 -9.61
C ASP A 116 -3.09 -13.85 -9.43
N VAL A 117 -3.41 -12.75 -8.75
CA VAL A 117 -2.47 -11.65 -8.46
C VAL A 117 -1.35 -12.10 -7.53
N VAL A 118 -1.67 -12.78 -6.41
CA VAL A 118 -0.63 -13.18 -5.44
C VAL A 118 0.24 -14.29 -6.01
N GLU A 119 -0.32 -15.21 -6.80
CA GLU A 119 0.42 -16.30 -7.42
C GLU A 119 1.28 -15.84 -8.61
N ASN A 120 0.74 -14.99 -9.50
CA ASN A 120 1.44 -14.60 -10.72
C ASN A 120 2.26 -13.31 -10.55
N GLU A 121 1.72 -12.26 -9.94
CA GLU A 121 2.43 -10.96 -9.84
C GLU A 121 3.42 -10.93 -8.68
N LEU A 122 3.04 -11.51 -7.54
CA LEU A 122 3.88 -11.51 -6.33
C LEU A 122 4.68 -12.82 -6.14
N GLY A 123 4.23 -13.92 -6.76
CA GLY A 123 4.84 -15.24 -6.63
C GLY A 123 5.93 -15.52 -7.67
N SER A 124 5.94 -14.82 -8.81
CA SER A 124 6.91 -15.07 -9.89
C SER A 124 7.82 -13.87 -10.15
N ARG A 125 9.11 -14.00 -9.83
CA ARG A 125 10.15 -13.02 -10.22
C ARG A 125 10.33 -12.87 -11.74
N HIS A 126 9.80 -13.79 -12.54
CA HIS A 126 9.96 -13.80 -14.00
C HIS A 126 8.82 -13.10 -14.75
N ILE A 127 7.69 -12.82 -14.09
CA ILE A 127 6.54 -12.15 -14.72
C ILE A 127 6.76 -10.63 -14.86
N MET A 128 7.74 -10.03 -14.17
CA MET A 128 8.11 -8.63 -14.43
C MET A 128 8.86 -8.42 -15.76
N ASP A 129 9.43 -9.47 -16.35
CA ASP A 129 10.22 -9.37 -17.60
C ASP A 129 9.41 -9.73 -18.86
N GLU A 130 8.26 -10.40 -18.73
CA GLU A 130 7.38 -10.67 -19.85
C GLU A 130 6.04 -9.94 -19.65
N TRP A 131 5.99 -8.71 -20.18
CA TRP A 131 4.70 -8.12 -20.58
C TRP A 131 4.12 -9.00 -21.69
N LEU A 132 3.36 -10.04 -21.33
CA LEU A 132 2.57 -10.78 -22.28
C LEU A 132 1.45 -9.85 -22.78
N PRO A 133 1.43 -9.47 -24.07
CA PRO A 133 0.36 -8.63 -24.59
C PRO A 133 -0.93 -9.45 -24.61
N GLN A 134 -1.82 -9.15 -23.67
CA GLN A 134 -3.21 -9.59 -23.73
C GLN A 134 -3.95 -8.55 -24.58
N ASP A 135 -4.08 -8.82 -25.89
CA ASP A 135 -5.40 -8.90 -26.56
C ASP A 135 -5.41 -8.74 -28.08
N GLU A 136 -4.31 -8.42 -28.81
CA GLU A 136 -4.38 -8.42 -30.29
C GLU A 136 -3.15 -9.06 -30.96
N SER A 137 -3.36 -10.32 -31.38
CA SER A 137 -2.77 -11.06 -32.50
C SER A 137 -1.25 -10.96 -32.75
N TYR A 138 -0.55 -12.10 -32.55
CA TYR A 138 0.71 -12.39 -33.22
C TYR A 138 0.51 -12.35 -34.74
N VAL A 139 1.03 -11.32 -35.40
CA VAL A 139 1.21 -11.33 -36.85
C VAL A 139 2.50 -12.10 -37.15
N ARG A 140 2.37 -13.21 -37.88
CA ARG A 140 3.50 -13.97 -38.43
C ARG A 140 4.15 -13.25 -39.60
#